data_AF-A0A7T8H170-F1
#
_entry.id   AF-A0A7T8H170-F1
#
_cell.length_a   1.000
_cell.length_b   1.000
_cell.length_c   1.000
_cell.angle_alpha   90.00
_cell.angle_beta   90.00
_cell.angle_gamma   90.00
#
_symmetry.space_group_name_H-M   'P 1'
#
loop_
_entity.id
_entity.type
_entity.pdbx_description
1 polymer ?
#
loop_
_entity_poly.entity_id
_entity_poly.type
_entity_poly.pdbx_seq_one_letter_code
_entity_poly.pdbx_strand_id
1 'polypeptide(L)'
;PGPSKAQPPAKKDRRKKPEPGPSSSNPSTTHAPPPSTKKYNINPAKLRNVDRSSATYHSVTVNDFTVVITEFKPKNKKLKK
;
A
#
# COMPACT_ATOMS: atom_id res chain seq x y z
N PRO A 1 -16.55 39.95 17.90
CA PRO A 1 -17.01 38.57 18.16
C PRO A 1 -16.23 37.54 17.33
N GLY A 2 -15.16 36.97 17.89
CA GLY A 2 -14.37 35.93 17.21
C GLY A 2 -14.96 34.54 17.46
N PRO A 3 -14.77 33.56 16.55
CA PRO A 3 -15.16 32.19 16.81
C PRO A 3 -14.10 31.46 17.64
N SER A 4 -14.54 31.01 18.82
CA SER A 4 -13.82 30.13 19.73
C SER A 4 -13.55 28.77 19.07
N LYS A 5 -12.27 28.38 18.91
CA LYS A 5 -11.88 27.01 18.53
C LYS A 5 -11.58 26.21 19.79
N ALA A 6 -12.50 25.33 20.14
CA ALA A 6 -12.29 24.27 21.11
C ALA A 6 -11.34 23.19 20.54
N GLN A 7 -10.25 22.91 21.25
CA GLN A 7 -9.63 21.58 21.35
C GLN A 7 -10.29 20.86 22.54
N PRO A 8 -10.35 19.50 22.65
CA PRO A 8 -9.20 18.56 22.60
C PRO A 8 -9.62 17.11 22.18
N PRO A 9 -8.98 15.97 22.58
CA PRO A 9 -7.61 15.70 23.00
C PRO A 9 -6.90 14.59 22.19
N ALA A 10 -5.58 14.50 22.40
CA ALA A 10 -4.70 13.40 22.04
C ALA A 10 -5.18 12.02 22.55
N LYS A 11 -4.94 10.97 21.75
CA LYS A 11 -4.76 9.60 22.25
C LYS A 11 -3.49 8.99 21.69
N LYS A 12 -2.47 9.00 22.56
CA LYS A 12 -1.29 8.14 22.54
C LYS A 12 -1.74 6.82 23.17
N ASP A 13 -1.72 5.71 22.43
CA ASP A 13 -1.74 4.40 23.08
C ASP A 13 -0.66 3.47 22.54
N ARG A 14 0.21 3.10 23.48
CA ARG A 14 1.32 2.15 23.40
C ARG A 14 0.76 0.74 23.20
N ARG A 15 1.46 -0.03 22.37
CA ARG A 15 1.76 -1.48 22.51
C ARG A 15 0.67 -2.35 23.16
N LYS A 16 0.05 -3.21 22.36
CA LYS A 16 -0.25 -4.59 22.79
C LYS A 16 0.13 -5.59 21.70
N LYS A 17 1.24 -6.28 21.95
CA LYS A 17 1.59 -7.58 21.38
C LYS A 17 0.66 -8.61 22.04
N PRO A 18 -0.07 -9.46 21.31
CA PRO A 18 -0.66 -10.66 21.90
C PRO A 18 0.42 -11.73 22.02
N GLU A 19 0.55 -12.30 23.22
CA GLU A 19 1.30 -13.53 23.49
C GLU A 19 0.54 -14.77 22.97
N PRO A 20 1.23 -15.89 22.71
CA PRO A 20 0.66 -17.04 22.01
C PRO A 20 -0.11 -17.96 22.96
N GLY A 21 -1.32 -18.36 22.56
CA GLY A 21 -2.11 -19.41 23.22
C GLY A 21 -1.71 -20.83 22.76
N PRO A 22 -2.02 -21.88 23.55
CA PRO A 22 -1.42 -23.20 23.38
C PRO A 22 -2.24 -24.18 22.51
N SER A 23 -1.48 -25.06 21.86
CA SER A 23 -1.76 -26.46 21.50
C SER A 23 -2.94 -26.81 20.58
N SER A 24 -2.61 -27.33 19.40
CA SER A 24 -3.17 -28.60 18.94
C SER A 24 -2.18 -29.29 18.01
N SER A 25 -1.66 -30.41 18.47
CA SER A 25 -0.83 -31.37 17.75
C SER A 25 -1.64 -32.11 16.68
N ASN A 26 -1.09 -32.23 15.46
CA ASN A 26 -1.24 -33.37 14.53
C ASN A 26 -0.54 -33.07 13.19
N PRO A 27 -0.19 -34.10 12.38
CA PRO A 27 0.84 -35.11 12.59
C PRO A 27 2.06 -34.84 11.67
N SER A 28 3.17 -35.50 11.97
CA SER A 28 4.38 -35.54 11.17
C SER A 28 4.13 -36.16 9.78
N THR A 29 4.01 -35.33 8.74
CA THR A 29 4.33 -35.74 7.38
C THR A 29 5.65 -35.09 6.98
N THR A 30 6.66 -35.94 6.80
CA THR A 30 7.97 -35.59 6.25
C THR A 30 7.82 -35.16 4.79
N HIS A 31 7.42 -33.91 4.58
CA HIS A 31 7.55 -33.25 3.29
C HIS A 31 8.75 -32.30 3.38
N ALA A 32 9.74 -32.53 2.53
CA ALA A 32 10.81 -31.57 2.31
C ALA A 32 10.19 -30.17 2.12
N PRO A 33 10.75 -29.12 2.74
CA PRO A 33 10.20 -27.78 2.59
C PRO A 33 10.11 -27.46 1.09
N PRO A 34 8.97 -26.94 0.59
CA PRO A 34 8.89 -26.51 -0.79
C PRO A 34 10.04 -25.53 -1.05
N PRO A 35 10.70 -25.58 -2.23
CA PRO A 35 11.80 -24.69 -2.54
C PRO A 35 11.34 -23.26 -2.28
N SER A 36 12.07 -22.56 -1.40
CA SER A 36 11.74 -21.19 -1.01
C SER A 36 11.57 -20.38 -2.28
N THR A 37 10.33 -20.02 -2.61
CA THR A 37 10.06 -19.10 -3.71
C THR A 37 10.73 -17.80 -3.30
N LYS A 38 11.88 -17.50 -3.93
CA LYS A 38 12.56 -16.23 -3.75
C LYS A 38 11.53 -15.18 -4.11
N LYS A 39 10.94 -14.53 -3.10
CA LYS A 39 10.06 -13.40 -3.28
C LYS A 39 10.93 -12.31 -3.89
N TYR A 40 11.02 -12.30 -5.22
CA TYR A 40 11.61 -11.17 -5.93
C TYR A 40 10.82 -9.97 -5.42
N ASN A 41 11.52 -9.11 -4.70
CA ASN A 41 10.98 -7.86 -4.20
C ASN A 41 10.83 -6.95 -5.42
N ILE A 42 9.87 -7.30 -6.29
CA ILE A 42 9.47 -6.54 -7.47
C ILE A 42 8.71 -5.36 -6.91
N ASN A 43 9.46 -4.40 -6.39
CA ASN A 43 8.92 -3.08 -6.12
C ASN A 43 8.91 -2.39 -7.49
N PRO A 44 7.75 -2.28 -8.16
CA PRO A 44 7.71 -1.72 -9.50
C PRO A 44 8.23 -0.28 -9.44
N ALA A 45 9.08 0.07 -10.40
CA ALA A 45 9.61 1.41 -10.50
C ALA A 45 8.45 2.42 -10.60
N LYS A 46 8.50 3.47 -9.78
CA LYS A 46 7.48 4.52 -9.76
C LYS A 46 7.81 5.62 -10.76
N LEU A 47 6.81 6.12 -11.47
CA LEU A 47 6.96 7.29 -12.33
C LEU A 47 7.32 8.54 -11.49
N ARG A 48 8.49 9.14 -11.77
CA ARG A 48 9.02 10.32 -11.04
C ARG A 48 8.72 11.66 -11.72
N ASN A 49 8.47 11.62 -13.03
CA ASN A 49 8.34 12.80 -13.89
C ASN A 49 6.88 13.18 -14.18
N VAL A 50 5.93 12.69 -13.37
CA VAL A 50 4.50 12.92 -13.54
C VAL A 50 3.91 13.66 -12.35
N ASP A 51 2.93 14.53 -12.59
CA ASP A 51 2.21 15.24 -11.55
C ASP A 51 1.11 14.35 -10.95
N ARG A 52 1.24 14.02 -9.67
CA ARG A 52 0.31 13.09 -8.98
C ARG A 52 -1.05 13.72 -8.68
N SER A 53 -1.16 15.04 -8.67
CA SER A 53 -2.46 15.72 -8.53
C SER A 53 -3.31 15.67 -9.81
N SER A 54 -2.70 15.35 -10.95
CA SER A 54 -3.38 15.33 -12.26
C SER A 54 -3.97 13.95 -12.63
N ALA A 55 -4.25 13.11 -11.64
CA ALA A 55 -4.71 11.74 -11.85
C ALA A 55 -6.06 11.68 -12.58
N THR A 56 -6.10 10.96 -13.70
CA THR A 56 -7.34 10.58 -14.40
C THR A 56 -7.46 9.06 -14.37
N TYR A 57 -8.65 8.54 -14.11
CA TYR A 57 -8.89 7.10 -13.98
C TYR A 57 -9.78 6.59 -15.11
N HIS A 58 -9.36 5.51 -15.76
CA HIS A 58 -10.10 4.81 -16.80
C HIS A 58 -10.33 3.36 -16.40
N SER A 59 -11.59 3.01 -16.13
CA SER A 59 -11.98 1.62 -15.90
C SER A 59 -12.13 0.94 -17.25
N VAL A 60 -11.29 -0.06 -17.50
CA VAL A 60 -11.30 -0.84 -18.75
C VAL A 60 -11.61 -2.29 -18.39
N THR A 61 -12.70 -2.81 -18.94
CA THR A 61 -13.07 -4.21 -18.83
C THR A 61 -12.84 -4.89 -20.16
N VAL A 62 -12.03 -5.94 -20.16
CA VAL A 62 -11.82 -6.83 -21.31
C VAL A 62 -12.13 -8.25 -20.86
N ASN A 63 -13.09 -8.87 -21.54
CA ASN A 63 -13.71 -10.11 -21.10
C ASN A 63 -14.28 -9.93 -19.69
N ASP A 64 -13.81 -10.71 -18.72
CA ASP A 64 -14.24 -10.66 -17.32
C ASP A 64 -13.19 -10.02 -16.40
N PHE A 65 -12.17 -9.36 -16.97
CA PHE A 65 -11.14 -8.66 -16.21
C PHE A 65 -11.32 -7.16 -16.31
N THR A 66 -11.59 -6.52 -15.17
CA THR A 66 -11.62 -5.06 -15.05
C THR A 66 -10.33 -4.56 -14.40
N VAL A 67 -9.66 -3.65 -15.10
CA VAL A 67 -8.50 -2.93 -14.57
C VAL A 67 -8.78 -1.44 -14.53
N VAL A 68 -8.12 -0.73 -13.62
CA VAL A 68 -8.17 0.73 -13.55
C VAL A 68 -6.83 1.28 -14.02
N ILE A 69 -6.86 1.95 -15.18
CA ILE A 69 -5.69 2.65 -15.72
C ILE A 69 -5.68 4.06 -15.12
N THR A 70 -4.60 4.41 -14.42
CA THR A 70 -4.41 5.78 -13.88
C THR A 70 -3.41 6.53 -14.74
N GLU A 71 -3.85 7.63 -15.35
CA GLU A 71 -3.02 8.51 -16.18
C GLU A 71 -2.64 9.78 -15.42
N PHE A 72 -1.43 10.30 -15.68
CA PHE A 72 -0.92 11.52 -15.05
C PHE A 72 -0.25 12.41 -16.09
N LYS A 73 -0.40 13.73 -15.96
CA LYS A 73 0.30 14.72 -16.77
C LYS A 73 1.79 14.78 -16.40
N PRO A 74 2.69 15.16 -17.33
CA PRO A 74 4.09 15.39 -17.02
C PRO A 74 4.29 16.52 -15.99
N LYS A 75 5.32 16.41 -15.13
CA LYS A 75 5.76 17.54 -14.29
C LYS A 75 6.46 18.58 -15.15
N ASN A 76 6.02 19.83 -15.06
CA ASN A 76 6.72 20.96 -15.64
C ASN A 76 8.08 21.13 -14.92
N LYS A 77 9.17 20.72 -15.57
CA LYS A 77 10.51 21.07 -15.11
C LYS A 77 10.65 22.57 -15.31
N LYS A 78 10.69 23.34 -14.21
CA LYS A 78 11.11 24.74 -14.28
C LYS A 78 12.54 24.72 -14.81
N LEU A 79 12.74 25.20 -16.04
CA LEU A 79 14.07 25.49 -16.56
C LEU A 79 14.69 26.46 -15.54
N LYS A 80 15.80 26.08 -14.90
CA LYS A 80 16.58 27.06 -14.14
C LYS A 80 17.13 28.03 -15.19
N LYS A 81 16.66 29.29 -15.13
CA LYS A 81 17.28 30.40 -15.84
C LYS A 81 18.64 30.67 -15.24
#